data_AF-A0A379WUG7-F1
#
_entry.id   AF-A0A379WUG7-F1
#
_cell.length_a   1.000
_cell.length_b   1.000
_cell.length_c   1.000
_cell.angle_alpha   90.00
_cell.angle_beta   90.00
_cell.angle_gamma   90.00
#
_symmetry.space_group_name_H-M   'P 1'
#
loop_
_entity.id
_entity.type
_entity.pdbx_description
1 polymer ?
#
loop_
_entity_poly.entity_id
_entity_poly.type
_entity_poly.pdbx_seq_one_letter_code
_entity_poly.pdbx_strand_id
1 'polypeptide(L)' 'MHQRIEHGVFGYSERDEAYFNALLHWFSSRHQLTLKQEWVCSVEGVVPGLALLVQMLTHPGDGVVVQGPYYGSFAKIITP' A
#
# COMPACT_ATOMS: atom_id res chain seq x y z
N MET A 1 8.72 -20.00 6.76
CA MET A 1 10.00 -19.24 6.70
C MET A 1 11.14 -20.10 6.18
N HIS A 2 11.35 -21.32 6.71
CA HIS A 2 12.40 -22.25 6.27
C HIS A 2 12.51 -22.42 4.74
N GLN A 3 11.39 -22.68 4.03
CA GLN A 3 11.38 -22.86 2.57
C GLN A 3 12.03 -21.73 1.76
N ARG A 4 11.87 -20.46 2.18
CA ARG A 4 12.46 -19.31 1.46
C ARG A 4 13.93 -19.12 1.79
N ILE A 5 14.34 -19.48 3.00
CA ILE A 5 15.75 -19.46 3.41
C ILE A 5 16.52 -20.58 2.68
N GLU A 6 15.94 -21.78 2.63
CA GLU A 6 16.50 -22.96 1.97
C GLU A 6 16.66 -22.78 0.45
N HIS A 7 15.79 -21.97 -0.17
CA HIS A 7 15.91 -21.64 -1.60
C HIS A 7 17.25 -20.94 -1.93
N GLY A 8 17.85 -20.22 -0.99
CA GLY A 8 19.21 -19.67 -1.10
C GLY A 8 19.41 -18.48 -2.05
N VAL A 9 18.41 -18.13 -2.87
CA VAL A 9 18.45 -17.00 -3.82
C VAL A 9 17.56 -15.86 -3.32
N PHE A 10 18.16 -14.67 -3.13
CA PHE A 10 17.50 -13.46 -2.63
C PHE A 10 17.62 -12.26 -3.59
N GLY A 11 17.66 -12.54 -4.89
CA GLY A 11 17.66 -11.51 -5.92
C GLY A 11 16.28 -10.84 -6.07
N TYR A 12 16.08 -10.16 -7.20
CA TYR A 12 14.77 -9.59 -7.52
C TYR A 12 13.71 -10.69 -7.61
N SER A 13 12.57 -10.44 -6.98
CA SER A 13 11.41 -11.33 -7.00
C SER A 13 10.18 -10.57 -7.44
N GLU A 14 9.35 -11.24 -8.23
CA GLU A 14 8.05 -10.72 -8.64
C GLU A 14 6.94 -11.47 -7.91
N ARG A 15 5.78 -10.82 -7.80
CA ARG A 15 4.61 -11.41 -7.19
C ARG A 15 3.93 -12.29 -8.23
N ASP A 16 3.69 -13.54 -7.87
CA ASP A 16 2.94 -14.47 -8.71
C ASP A 16 1.42 -14.28 -8.56
N GLU A 17 0.65 -15.01 -9.35
CA GLU A 17 -0.81 -14.98 -9.31
C GLU A 17 -1.37 -15.38 -7.94
N ALA A 18 -0.69 -16.30 -7.23
CA ALA A 18 -1.10 -16.76 -5.91
C ALA A 18 -1.14 -15.61 -4.89
N TYR A 19 -0.21 -14.66 -4.97
CA TYR A 19 -0.25 -13.44 -4.17
C TYR A 19 -1.53 -12.63 -4.39
N PHE A 20 -1.87 -12.36 -5.66
CA PHE A 20 -3.04 -11.55 -5.99
C PHE A 20 -4.35 -12.28 -5.63
N ASN A 21 -4.44 -13.57 -5.91
CA ASN A 21 -5.61 -14.38 -5.55
C ASN A 21 -5.85 -14.38 -4.03
N ALA A 22 -4.79 -14.49 -3.23
CA ALA A 22 -4.89 -14.39 -1.77
C ALA A 22 -5.39 -13.02 -1.32
N LEU A 23 -4.87 -11.93 -1.91
CA LEU A 23 -5.30 -10.57 -1.61
C LEU A 23 -6.78 -10.36 -1.94
N LEU A 24 -7.20 -10.69 -3.17
CA LEU A 24 -8.58 -10.51 -3.62
C LEU A 24 -9.55 -11.33 -2.76
N HIS A 25 -9.18 -12.57 -2.44
CA HIS A 25 -9.99 -13.43 -1.57
C HIS A 25 -10.12 -12.89 -0.14
N TRP A 26 -9.04 -12.34 0.43
CA TRP A 26 -9.08 -11.76 1.77
C TRP A 26 -10.07 -10.58 1.86
N PHE A 27 -10.04 -9.67 0.89
CA PHE A 27 -10.98 -8.54 0.84
C PHE A 27 -12.43 -8.99 0.62
N SER A 28 -12.64 -9.93 -0.29
CA SER A 28 -13.99 -10.45 -0.55
C SER A 28 -14.57 -11.18 0.67
N SER A 29 -13.79 -12.02 1.34
CA SER A 29 -14.28 -12.83 2.47
C SER A 29 -14.49 -12.00 3.74
N ARG A 30 -13.54 -11.11 4.08
CA ARG A 30 -13.57 -10.37 5.34
C ARG A 30 -14.38 -9.08 5.27
N HIS A 31 -14.43 -8.44 4.11
CA HIS A 31 -15.00 -7.10 3.93
C HIS A 31 -16.14 -7.05 2.92
N GLN A 32 -16.55 -8.20 2.35
CA GLN A 32 -17.52 -8.27 1.25
C GLN A 32 -17.19 -7.34 0.07
N LEU A 33 -15.90 -7.06 -0.12
CA LEU A 33 -15.41 -6.13 -1.13
C LEU A 33 -14.79 -6.92 -2.29
N THR A 34 -15.42 -6.84 -3.46
CA THR A 34 -14.87 -7.41 -4.70
C THR A 34 -13.90 -6.42 -5.32
N LEU A 35 -12.62 -6.77 -5.34
CA LEU A 35 -11.56 -6.00 -5.98
C LEU A 35 -11.19 -6.61 -7.32
N LYS A 36 -10.60 -5.80 -8.21
CA LYS A 36 -9.98 -6.28 -9.45
C LYS A 36 -8.46 -6.15 -9.37
N GLN A 37 -7.73 -7.07 -9.98
CA GLN A 37 -6.27 -7.09 -9.90
C GLN A 37 -5.65 -5.81 -10.46
N GLU A 38 -6.22 -5.23 -11.51
CA GLU A 38 -5.75 -3.99 -12.13
C GLU A 38 -5.87 -2.74 -11.22
N TRP A 39 -6.60 -2.82 -10.11
CA TRP A 39 -6.68 -1.75 -9.12
C TRP A 39 -5.53 -1.79 -8.10
N VAL A 40 -4.75 -2.87 -8.08
CA VAL A 40 -3.73 -3.10 -7.06
C VAL A 40 -2.37 -2.62 -7.56
N CYS A 41 -1.77 -1.66 -6.85
CA CYS A 41 -0.39 -1.26 -7.02
C CYS A 41 0.38 -1.51 -5.72
N SER A 42 1.66 -1.89 -5.84
CA SER A 42 2.53 -2.10 -4.68
C SER A 42 3.22 -0.81 -4.28
N VAL A 43 3.21 -0.53 -2.97
CA VAL A 43 3.95 0.57 -2.36
C VAL A 43 4.74 0.03 -1.16
N GLU A 44 5.90 0.62 -0.90
CA GLU A 44 6.75 0.26 0.24
C GLU A 44 6.19 0.86 1.54
N GLY A 45 5.01 0.38 1.95
CA GLY A 45 4.32 0.79 3.17
C GLY A 45 3.28 1.91 2.97
N VAL A 46 2.42 2.05 3.99
CA VAL A 46 1.25 2.93 3.94
C VAL A 46 1.64 4.41 3.94
N VAL A 47 2.59 4.83 4.79
CA VAL A 47 2.99 6.25 4.90
C VAL A 47 3.68 6.74 3.62
N PRO A 48 4.65 6.02 3.02
CA PRO A 48 5.19 6.38 1.71
C PRO A 48 4.14 6.38 0.60
N GLY A 49 3.21 5.42 0.60
CA GLY A 49 2.09 5.40 -0.34
C GLY A 49 1.21 6.64 -0.24
N LEU A 50 0.88 7.09 0.98
CA LEU A 50 0.12 8.32 1.19
C LEU A 50 0.91 9.57 0.75
N ALA A 51 2.23 9.62 1.00
CA ALA A 51 3.07 10.72 0.53
C ALA A 51 3.09 10.81 -1.00
N LEU A 52 3.16 9.68 -1.70
CA LEU A 52 3.05 9.63 -3.16
C LEU A 52 1.70 10.13 -3.64
N LEU A 53 0.60 9.74 -2.97
CA LEU A 53 -0.74 10.21 -3.33
C LEU A 53 -0.87 11.73 -3.18
N VAL A 54 -0.35 12.32 -2.10
CA VAL A 54 -0.34 13.79 -1.92
C VAL A 54 0.42 14.46 -3.06
N GLN A 55 1.62 13.97 -3.39
CA GLN A 55 2.42 14.53 -4.48
C GLN A 55 1.76 14.40 -5.86
N MET A 56 1.01 13.33 -6.11
CA MET A 56 0.34 13.10 -7.39
C MET A 56 -0.99 13.85 -7.53
N LEU A 57 -1.69 14.10 -6.42
CA LEU A 57 -3.06 14.61 -6.43
C LEU A 57 -3.17 16.09 -6.02
N THR A 58 -2.07 16.73 -5.60
CA THR A 58 -2.05 18.11 -5.12
C THR A 58 -0.86 18.89 -5.65
N HIS A 59 -0.94 20.22 -5.60
CA HIS A 59 0.16 21.14 -5.85
C HIS A 59 0.61 21.84 -4.57
N PRO A 60 1.83 22.39 -4.53
CA PRO A 60 2.27 23.24 -3.42
C PRO A 60 1.28 24.38 -3.17
N GLY A 61 0.76 24.47 -1.95
CA GLY A 61 -0.23 25.47 -1.54
C GLY A 61 -1.67 24.94 -1.46
N ASP A 62 -1.95 23.76 -2.03
CA ASP A 62 -3.23 23.08 -1.85
C ASP A 62 -3.39 22.58 -0.40
N GLY A 63 -4.60 22.65 0.12
CA GLY A 63 -4.92 22.15 1.46
C GLY A 63 -5.25 20.65 1.47
N VAL A 64 -4.77 19.92 2.48
CA VAL A 64 -5.17 18.53 2.75
C VAL A 64 -5.95 18.45 4.05
N VAL A 65 -7.17 17.93 4.00
CA VAL A 65 -8.03 17.78 5.19
C VAL A 65 -7.66 16.51 5.95
N VAL A 66 -7.42 16.66 7.26
CA VAL A 66 -7.20 15.53 8.18
C VAL A 66 -8.14 15.67 9.37
N GLN A 67 -8.85 14.58 9.70
CA GLN A 67 -9.78 14.54 10.84
C GLN A 67 -9.03 14.08 12.10
N GLY A 68 -8.92 14.97 13.09
CA GLY A 68 -8.19 14.71 14.34
C GLY A 68 -9.08 14.22 15.50
N PRO A 69 -8.48 13.58 16.54
CA PRO A 69 -7.05 13.24 16.66
C PRO A 69 -6.64 12.14 15.67
N TYR A 70 -5.44 12.28 15.08
CA TYR A 70 -4.99 11.43 13.98
C TYR A 70 -3.61 10.82 14.23
N TYR A 71 -3.23 9.86 13.38
CA TYR A 71 -1.92 9.21 13.42
C TYR A 71 -0.80 10.22 13.09
N GLY A 72 0.06 10.53 14.08
CA GLY A 72 1.01 11.65 14.00
C GLY A 72 1.96 11.66 12.79
N SER A 73 2.24 10.52 12.16
CA SER A 73 3.03 10.47 10.92
C SER A 73 2.36 11.15 9.73
N PHE A 74 1.04 11.38 9.75
CA PHE A 74 0.35 12.11 8.69
C PHE A 74 0.80 13.57 8.61
N ALA A 75 1.14 14.20 9.73
CA ALA A 75 1.67 15.56 9.73
C ALA A 75 3.00 15.65 8.96
N LYS A 76 3.82 14.59 9.00
CA LYS A 76 5.13 14.55 8.31
C LYS A 76 5.05 14.48 6.79
N ILE A 77 3.89 14.09 6.25
CA ILE A 77 3.71 13.93 4.79
C ILE A 77 2.82 15.03 4.18
N ILE A 78 2.13 15.82 5.01
CA ILE A 78 1.25 16.92 4.58
C ILE A 78 1.92 18.27 4.81
N THR A 79 2.59 18.42 5.94
CA THR A 79 3.25 19.68 6.30
C THR A 79 4.70 19.65 5.80
N PRO A 80 5.19 20.70 5.12
CA PRO A 80 6.59 20.83 4.74
C PRO A 80 7.55 20.82 5.93
#